data_AF-A0A9D4DKK9-F1
#
_entry.id   AF-A0A9D4DKK9-F1
#
_cell.length_a   1.000
_cell.length_b   1.000
_cell.length_c   1.000
_cell.angle_alpha   90.00
_cell.angle_beta   90.00
_cell.angle_gamma   90.00
#
_symmetry.space_group_name_H-M   'P 1'
#
loop_
_entity.id
_entity.type
_entity.pdbx_description
1 polymer ?
#
loop_
_entity_poly.entity_id
_entity_poly.type
_entity_poly.pdbx_seq_one_letter_code
_entity_poly.pdbx_strand_id
1 'polypeptide(L)'
;MDSQVKDIETVEVERRTHLLRRGLEQEKAATQSRLNSVQKIQEGVQSDIKILMSAYDDFRVLKQEVADSVGRIENLEKMQSHVKGAVNKTQAQIATMEQKVAALRGNTHTLQSRVQSLEQTQTDLKSKTRDIESQVDTTRIQTFVRIITLEKTQSDIKGAANKQQDQIATVEQNVTATQNNTHNLQSLVQSMERKQTDLNAKTYTLESKIDTTREQIVQRIETLEKTQSDMKEAANKTQAQIATVEQKVAVMQYNTHYLQSRVQSLEGTQADLKTKTRAIESQVETTRGHIVGRIETLEKTLSDMKVAAIKTQAEIATVEQRVAATQSNTHSLQSRVLSLERTQADLQSKTRTIESQVDTTRGHISGPQKITGTFVGFSTELQTKSEYYSKDTVIKFDHVHYNEGSNYSPSTGIFTVPVTGVYVFMFNVEVNNDFIDDTRQAYVALMVNGGYKALALAQGLWSLTGGNAAVVKVSAGDRVYVSTANIDERERYYIFPYRTSFSGALLHMI
;
A
#
# COMPACT_ATOMS: atom_id res chain seq x y z
N MET A 1 297.89 -87.79 -115.89
CA MET A 1 298.50 -87.64 -114.55
C MET A 1 297.54 -86.79 -113.75
N ASP A 2 297.25 -87.04 -112.49
CA ASP A 2 297.73 -88.04 -111.56
C ASP A 2 296.69 -88.10 -110.43
N SER A 3 296.89 -89.09 -109.56
CA SER A 3 296.61 -89.11 -108.12
C SER A 3 296.00 -87.83 -107.53
N GLN A 4 295.01 -87.88 -106.65
CA GLN A 4 294.22 -88.91 -105.96
C GLN A 4 293.36 -88.03 -105.01
N VAL A 5 292.09 -88.40 -104.74
CA VAL A 5 291.49 -88.50 -103.39
C VAL A 5 291.84 -87.39 -102.38
N LYS A 6 290.85 -86.78 -101.71
CA LYS A 6 291.01 -85.83 -100.59
C LYS A 6 291.36 -84.41 -101.02
N ASP A 7 290.90 -83.35 -100.41
CA ASP A 7 290.00 -83.17 -99.28
C ASP A 7 288.87 -82.27 -99.82
N ILE A 8 287.59 -82.67 -99.83
CA ILE A 8 286.72 -83.19 -98.77
C ILE A 8 286.20 -82.08 -97.84
N GLU A 9 284.88 -82.08 -97.74
CA GLU A 9 284.04 -81.63 -96.64
C GLU A 9 283.88 -80.13 -96.29
N THR A 10 284.86 -79.23 -96.35
CA THR A 10 284.68 -78.01 -95.51
C THR A 10 283.80 -76.87 -96.09
N VAL A 11 283.73 -76.64 -97.41
CA VAL A 11 283.00 -75.45 -97.97
C VAL A 11 281.52 -75.73 -98.28
N GLU A 12 281.17 -76.97 -98.60
CA GLU A 12 279.80 -77.42 -98.90
C GLU A 12 278.85 -77.26 -97.67
N VAL A 13 279.38 -77.20 -96.45
CA VAL A 13 278.60 -77.12 -95.21
C VAL A 13 278.15 -75.70 -94.88
N GLU A 14 279.04 -74.70 -94.93
CA GLU A 14 278.69 -73.33 -94.51
C GLU A 14 277.59 -72.70 -95.38
N ARG A 15 277.55 -73.03 -96.67
CA ARG A 15 276.50 -72.51 -97.57
C ARG A 15 275.12 -73.11 -97.26
N ARG A 16 275.06 -74.41 -96.92
CA ARG A 16 273.81 -75.06 -96.46
C ARG A 16 273.30 -74.45 -95.15
N THR A 17 274.20 -74.07 -94.23
CA THR A 17 273.82 -73.43 -92.96
C THR A 17 273.22 -72.04 -93.18
N HIS A 18 273.78 -71.23 -94.08
CA HIS A 18 273.32 -69.85 -94.26
C HIS A 18 271.89 -69.74 -94.85
N LEU A 19 271.47 -70.70 -95.69
CA LEU A 19 270.13 -70.68 -96.30
C LEU A 19 269.05 -71.23 -95.36
N LEU A 20 269.33 -72.28 -94.57
CA LEU A 20 268.43 -72.75 -93.51
C LEU A 20 268.14 -71.65 -92.49
N ARG A 21 269.14 -70.81 -92.16
CA ARG A 21 268.94 -69.66 -91.28
C ARG A 21 267.98 -68.61 -91.85
N ARG A 22 267.96 -68.45 -93.18
CA ARG A 22 267.06 -67.51 -93.86
C ARG A 22 265.62 -68.01 -93.89
N GLY A 23 265.41 -69.33 -93.99
CA GLY A 23 264.08 -69.95 -93.89
C GLY A 23 263.44 -69.75 -92.52
N LEU A 24 264.24 -69.82 -91.44
CA LEU A 24 263.74 -69.62 -90.08
C LEU A 24 263.30 -68.16 -89.80
N GLU A 25 264.03 -67.17 -90.34
CA GLU A 25 263.69 -65.75 -90.14
C GLU A 25 262.39 -65.35 -90.86
N GLN A 26 262.08 -65.95 -92.02
CA GLN A 26 260.80 -65.72 -92.70
C GLN A 26 259.60 -66.31 -91.94
N GLU A 27 259.75 -67.49 -91.34
CA GLU A 27 258.68 -68.15 -90.56
C GLU A 27 258.34 -67.35 -89.28
N LYS A 28 259.34 -66.68 -88.70
CA LYS A 28 259.15 -65.77 -87.56
C LYS A 28 258.29 -64.55 -87.92
N ALA A 29 258.54 -63.92 -89.07
CA ALA A 29 257.76 -62.77 -89.52
C ALA A 29 256.28 -63.12 -89.80
N ALA A 30 256.02 -64.30 -90.39
CA ALA A 30 254.66 -64.78 -90.63
C ALA A 30 253.88 -65.03 -89.33
N THR A 31 254.57 -65.52 -88.29
CA THR A 31 253.95 -65.78 -86.99
C THR A 31 253.59 -64.47 -86.26
N GLN A 32 254.44 -63.44 -86.37
CA GLN A 32 254.15 -62.12 -85.77
C GLN A 32 252.94 -61.43 -86.41
N SER A 33 252.74 -61.56 -87.72
CA SER A 33 251.57 -60.98 -88.39
C SER A 33 250.26 -61.65 -87.95
N ARG A 34 250.26 -62.96 -87.66
CA ARG A 34 249.06 -63.67 -87.18
C ARG A 34 248.67 -63.25 -85.77
N LEU A 35 249.64 -62.87 -84.93
CA LEU A 35 249.37 -62.38 -83.57
C LEU A 35 248.60 -61.05 -83.60
N ASN A 36 248.98 -60.12 -84.47
CA ASN A 36 248.29 -58.83 -84.61
C ASN A 36 246.82 -58.99 -85.06
N SER A 37 246.51 -60.02 -85.86
CA SER A 37 245.15 -60.34 -86.29
C SER A 37 244.27 -60.83 -85.14
N VAL A 38 244.82 -61.59 -84.20
CA VAL A 38 244.06 -62.10 -83.04
C VAL A 38 243.79 -60.99 -82.03
N GLN A 39 244.76 -60.09 -81.84
CA GLN A 39 244.62 -58.98 -80.89
C GLN A 39 243.51 -57.99 -81.30
N LYS A 40 243.38 -57.73 -82.61
CA LYS A 40 242.31 -56.87 -83.16
C LYS A 40 240.90 -57.47 -83.03
N ILE A 41 240.79 -58.80 -83.07
CA ILE A 41 239.52 -59.53 -82.87
C ILE A 41 239.11 -59.47 -81.38
N GLN A 42 240.07 -59.59 -80.46
CA GLN A 42 239.82 -59.50 -79.03
C GLN A 42 239.27 -58.12 -78.63
N GLU A 43 239.82 -57.04 -79.18
CA GLU A 43 239.34 -55.67 -78.92
C GLU A 43 237.91 -55.44 -79.45
N GLY A 44 237.55 -56.05 -80.59
CA GLY A 44 236.19 -55.96 -81.16
C GLY A 44 235.12 -56.61 -80.30
N VAL A 45 235.37 -57.83 -79.80
CA VAL A 45 234.40 -58.57 -78.97
C VAL A 45 234.11 -57.86 -77.64
N GLN A 46 235.09 -57.16 -77.07
CA GLN A 46 234.88 -56.37 -75.86
C GLN A 46 233.92 -55.18 -76.07
N SER A 47 233.90 -54.59 -77.27
CA SER A 47 232.96 -53.50 -77.61
C SER A 47 231.51 -53.99 -77.63
N ASP A 48 231.24 -55.14 -78.26
CA ASP A 48 229.89 -55.69 -78.40
C ASP A 48 229.29 -56.11 -77.06
N ILE A 49 230.12 -56.64 -76.15
CA ILE A 49 229.70 -56.97 -74.78
C ILE A 49 229.23 -55.70 -74.04
N LYS A 50 229.88 -54.55 -74.27
CA LYS A 50 229.53 -53.28 -73.63
C LYS A 50 228.19 -52.72 -74.13
N ILE A 51 227.90 -52.89 -75.43
CA ILE A 51 226.62 -52.49 -76.04
C ILE A 51 225.47 -53.35 -75.51
N LEU A 52 225.67 -54.66 -75.39
CA LEU A 52 224.67 -55.59 -74.85
C LEU A 52 224.34 -55.31 -73.37
N MET A 53 225.33 -54.91 -72.56
CA MET A 53 225.08 -54.50 -71.18
C MET A 53 224.24 -53.21 -71.09
N SER A 54 224.45 -52.24 -71.99
CA SER A 54 223.62 -51.03 -72.07
C SER A 54 222.17 -51.36 -72.44
N ALA A 55 221.95 -52.23 -73.43
CA ALA A 55 220.61 -52.64 -73.85
C ALA A 55 219.86 -53.43 -72.75
N TYR A 56 220.58 -54.15 -71.90
CA TYR A 56 219.99 -54.86 -70.76
C TYR A 56 219.46 -53.89 -69.68
N ASP A 57 220.17 -52.79 -69.43
CA ASP A 57 219.71 -51.76 -68.49
C ASP A 57 218.46 -51.02 -69.00
N ASP A 58 218.40 -50.69 -70.30
CA ASP A 58 217.22 -50.07 -70.91
C ASP A 58 215.97 -50.97 -70.81
N PHE A 59 216.12 -52.27 -71.06
CA PHE A 59 215.01 -53.23 -70.92
C PHE A 59 214.50 -53.33 -69.48
N ARG A 60 215.40 -53.22 -68.50
CA ARG A 60 215.05 -53.24 -67.08
C ARG A 60 214.22 -52.01 -66.69
N VAL A 61 214.55 -50.82 -67.20
CA VAL A 61 213.77 -49.58 -66.97
C VAL A 61 212.38 -49.70 -67.58
N LEU A 62 212.28 -50.17 -68.83
CA LEU A 62 211.00 -50.33 -69.52
C LEU A 62 210.06 -51.29 -68.79
N LYS A 63 210.61 -52.38 -68.21
CA LYS A 63 209.85 -53.33 -67.40
C LYS A 63 209.24 -52.68 -66.14
N GLN A 64 209.93 -51.71 -65.54
CA GLN A 64 209.44 -51.00 -64.37
C GLN A 64 208.31 -50.01 -64.74
N GLU A 65 208.43 -49.28 -65.85
CA GLU A 65 207.37 -48.35 -66.31
C GLU A 65 206.05 -49.05 -66.66
N VAL A 66 206.13 -50.26 -67.23
CA VAL A 66 204.95 -51.09 -67.50
C VAL A 66 204.26 -51.50 -66.20
N ALA A 67 205.02 -51.85 -65.16
CA ALA A 67 204.46 -52.19 -63.85
C ALA A 67 203.72 -51.00 -63.22
N ASP A 68 204.28 -49.79 -63.31
CA ASP A 68 203.64 -48.57 -62.79
C ASP A 68 202.35 -48.22 -63.56
N SER A 69 202.34 -48.46 -64.88
CA SER A 69 201.15 -48.22 -65.72
C SER A 69 199.99 -49.16 -65.38
N VAL A 70 200.28 -50.44 -65.09
CA VAL A 70 199.28 -51.39 -64.58
C VAL A 70 198.70 -50.91 -63.25
N GLY A 71 199.54 -50.42 -62.33
CA GLY A 71 199.08 -49.84 -61.07
C GLY A 71 198.16 -48.61 -61.24
N ARG A 72 198.39 -47.78 -62.27
CA ARG A 72 197.48 -46.65 -62.59
C ARG A 72 196.13 -47.13 -63.14
N ILE A 73 196.12 -48.17 -63.96
CA ILE A 73 194.88 -48.74 -64.51
C ILE A 73 194.02 -49.35 -63.39
N GLU A 74 194.61 -50.14 -62.49
CA GLU A 74 193.89 -50.69 -61.34
C GLU A 74 193.25 -49.60 -60.46
N ASN A 75 193.92 -48.45 -60.28
CA ASN A 75 193.35 -47.31 -59.56
C ASN A 75 192.20 -46.64 -60.31
N LEU A 76 192.28 -46.50 -61.63
CA LEU A 76 191.19 -45.94 -62.44
C LEU A 76 189.95 -46.84 -62.45
N GLU A 77 190.13 -48.17 -62.47
CA GLU A 77 189.03 -49.12 -62.35
C GLU A 77 188.33 -49.02 -60.99
N LYS A 78 189.10 -48.87 -59.90
CA LYS A 78 188.55 -48.57 -58.57
C LYS A 78 187.76 -47.26 -58.54
N MET A 79 188.27 -46.19 -59.17
CA MET A 79 187.57 -44.92 -59.28
C MET A 79 186.27 -45.03 -60.09
N GLN A 80 186.30 -45.73 -61.22
CA GLN A 80 185.12 -45.95 -62.06
C GLN A 80 184.02 -46.70 -61.29
N SER A 81 184.39 -47.72 -60.51
CA SER A 81 183.47 -48.44 -59.62
C SER A 81 182.84 -47.51 -58.58
N HIS A 82 183.64 -46.65 -57.93
CA HIS A 82 183.14 -45.66 -56.96
C HIS A 82 182.17 -44.65 -57.59
N VAL A 83 182.51 -44.10 -58.76
CA VAL A 83 181.65 -43.16 -59.49
C VAL A 83 180.34 -43.84 -59.89
N LYS A 84 180.39 -45.09 -60.36
CA LYS A 84 179.18 -45.87 -60.69
C LYS A 84 178.30 -46.09 -59.46
N GLY A 85 178.90 -46.38 -58.30
CA GLY A 85 178.19 -46.47 -57.02
C GLY A 85 177.54 -45.15 -56.61
N ALA A 86 178.23 -44.03 -56.74
CA ALA A 86 177.71 -42.69 -56.42
C ALA A 86 176.56 -42.28 -57.35
N VAL A 87 176.66 -42.57 -58.65
CA VAL A 87 175.59 -42.32 -59.63
C VAL A 87 174.34 -43.13 -59.27
N ASN A 88 174.47 -44.42 -58.99
CA ASN A 88 173.33 -45.26 -58.58
C ASN A 88 172.66 -44.74 -57.30
N LYS A 89 173.44 -44.29 -56.32
CA LYS A 89 172.91 -43.68 -55.08
C LYS A 89 172.15 -42.38 -55.37
N THR A 90 172.68 -41.54 -56.25
CA THR A 90 172.04 -40.28 -56.64
C THR A 90 170.76 -40.53 -57.42
N GLN A 91 170.75 -41.52 -58.32
CA GLN A 91 169.56 -41.94 -59.06
C GLN A 91 168.45 -42.42 -58.11
N ALA A 92 168.80 -43.20 -57.08
CA ALA A 92 167.86 -43.66 -56.06
C ALA A 92 167.30 -42.49 -55.22
N GLN A 93 168.12 -41.48 -54.90
CA GLN A 93 167.67 -40.26 -54.23
C GLN A 93 166.74 -39.42 -55.11
N ILE A 94 167.02 -39.30 -56.41
CA ILE A 94 166.15 -38.62 -57.38
C ILE A 94 164.79 -39.32 -57.45
N ALA A 95 164.77 -40.64 -57.62
CA ALA A 95 163.52 -41.41 -57.62
C ALA A 95 162.70 -41.21 -56.32
N THR A 96 163.39 -41.16 -55.17
CA THR A 96 162.74 -40.87 -53.88
C THR A 96 162.17 -39.46 -53.83
N MET A 97 162.88 -38.46 -54.35
CA MET A 97 162.39 -37.08 -54.43
C MET A 97 161.22 -36.94 -55.38
N GLU A 98 161.24 -37.61 -56.52
CA GLU A 98 160.12 -37.64 -57.48
C GLU A 98 158.85 -38.22 -56.83
N GLN A 99 158.98 -39.28 -56.03
CA GLN A 99 157.85 -39.80 -55.26
C GLN A 99 157.33 -38.80 -54.21
N LYS A 100 158.21 -38.07 -53.51
CA LYS A 100 157.79 -37.02 -52.58
C LYS A 100 157.10 -35.85 -53.28
N VAL A 101 157.59 -35.42 -54.45
CA VAL A 101 156.96 -34.38 -55.26
C VAL A 101 155.60 -34.85 -55.75
N ALA A 102 155.46 -36.10 -56.18
CA ALA A 102 154.18 -36.69 -56.54
C ALA A 102 153.20 -36.70 -55.36
N ALA A 103 153.65 -37.09 -54.16
CA ALA A 103 152.84 -37.05 -52.95
C ALA A 103 152.42 -35.63 -52.57
N LEU A 104 153.32 -34.65 -52.67
CA LEU A 104 153.01 -33.23 -52.43
C LEU A 104 152.01 -32.67 -53.44
N ARG A 105 152.12 -33.06 -54.72
CA ARG A 105 151.13 -32.72 -55.75
C ARG A 105 149.75 -33.32 -55.40
N GLY A 106 149.72 -34.57 -54.94
CA GLY A 106 148.50 -35.22 -54.45
C GLY A 106 147.87 -34.48 -53.27
N ASN A 107 148.67 -34.13 -52.25
CA ASN A 107 148.20 -33.34 -51.10
C ASN A 107 147.70 -31.96 -51.52
N THR A 108 148.35 -31.32 -52.49
CA THR A 108 147.92 -30.01 -53.03
C THR A 108 146.56 -30.12 -53.71
N HIS A 109 146.33 -31.15 -54.52
CA HIS A 109 145.02 -31.39 -55.12
C HIS A 109 143.95 -31.65 -54.05
N THR A 110 144.26 -32.47 -53.03
CA THR A 110 143.35 -32.70 -51.90
C THR A 110 143.02 -31.40 -51.15
N LEU A 111 144.01 -30.53 -50.91
CA LEU A 111 143.79 -29.23 -50.28
C LEU A 111 142.94 -28.31 -51.16
N GLN A 112 143.18 -28.27 -52.47
CA GLN A 112 142.35 -27.52 -53.41
C GLN A 112 140.90 -27.97 -53.38
N SER A 113 140.63 -29.28 -53.40
CA SER A 113 139.27 -29.81 -53.26
C SER A 113 138.62 -29.44 -51.93
N ARG A 114 139.39 -29.45 -50.82
CA ARG A 114 138.90 -29.00 -49.51
C ARG A 114 138.58 -27.51 -49.48
N VAL A 115 139.43 -26.67 -50.09
CA VAL A 115 139.20 -25.23 -50.20
C VAL A 115 137.91 -24.96 -50.98
N GLN A 116 137.73 -25.61 -52.14
CA GLN A 116 136.50 -25.50 -52.93
C GLN A 116 135.27 -25.93 -52.13
N SER A 117 135.36 -27.02 -51.37
CA SER A 117 134.29 -27.48 -50.49
C SER A 117 133.96 -26.48 -49.37
N LEU A 118 134.97 -25.83 -48.79
CA LEU A 118 134.80 -24.78 -47.78
C LEU A 118 134.19 -23.50 -48.38
N GLU A 119 134.60 -23.11 -49.59
CA GLU A 119 134.01 -21.97 -50.32
C GLU A 119 132.54 -22.21 -50.62
N GLN A 120 132.18 -23.44 -51.02
CA GLN A 120 130.78 -23.83 -51.19
C GLN A 120 130.02 -23.75 -49.86
N THR A 121 130.58 -24.31 -48.79
CA THR A 121 129.97 -24.27 -47.46
C THR A 121 129.77 -22.83 -46.97
N GLN A 122 130.74 -21.94 -47.22
CA GLN A 122 130.63 -20.53 -46.88
C GLN A 122 129.52 -19.84 -47.68
N THR A 123 129.37 -20.19 -48.96
CA THR A 123 128.31 -19.68 -49.83
C THR A 123 126.93 -20.14 -49.32
N ASP A 124 126.81 -21.41 -48.95
CA ASP A 124 125.57 -21.98 -48.40
C ASP A 124 125.22 -21.34 -47.06
N LEU A 125 126.20 -21.13 -46.17
CA LEU A 125 125.99 -20.44 -44.89
C LEU A 125 125.57 -18.97 -45.09
N LYS A 126 126.16 -18.27 -46.05
CA LYS A 126 125.73 -16.90 -46.41
C LYS A 126 124.29 -16.89 -46.90
N SER A 127 123.87 -17.89 -47.70
CA SER A 127 122.47 -18.01 -48.14
C SER A 127 121.54 -18.25 -46.95
N LYS A 128 121.86 -19.22 -46.08
CA LYS A 128 121.07 -19.50 -44.87
C LYS A 128 120.98 -18.30 -43.94
N THR A 129 122.06 -17.52 -43.83
CA THR A 129 122.07 -16.28 -43.03
C THR A 129 121.07 -15.27 -43.60
N ARG A 130 121.08 -15.05 -44.92
CA ARG A 130 120.10 -14.18 -45.58
C ARG A 130 118.66 -14.67 -45.40
N ASP A 131 118.44 -15.98 -45.48
CA ASP A 131 117.11 -16.57 -45.27
C ASP A 131 116.62 -16.35 -43.83
N ILE A 132 117.49 -16.53 -42.84
CA ILE A 132 117.19 -16.26 -41.42
C ILE A 132 116.90 -14.77 -41.20
N GLU A 133 117.72 -13.88 -41.76
CA GLU A 133 117.50 -12.43 -41.69
C GLU A 133 116.11 -12.06 -42.24
N SER A 134 115.75 -12.61 -43.41
CA SER A 134 114.41 -12.41 -44.00
C SER A 134 113.28 -12.97 -43.14
N GLN A 135 113.47 -14.12 -42.48
CA GLN A 135 112.48 -14.70 -41.56
C GLN A 135 112.30 -13.85 -40.30
N VAL A 136 113.41 -13.33 -39.75
CA VAL A 136 113.41 -12.44 -38.60
C VAL A 136 112.65 -11.15 -38.93
N ASP A 137 112.93 -10.54 -40.09
CA ASP A 137 112.23 -9.33 -40.52
C ASP A 137 110.73 -9.58 -40.72
N THR A 138 110.37 -10.70 -41.36
CA THR A 138 108.97 -11.11 -41.53
C THR A 138 108.26 -11.26 -40.18
N THR A 139 108.90 -11.95 -39.24
CA THR A 139 108.37 -12.16 -37.88
C THR A 139 108.23 -10.84 -37.13
N ARG A 140 109.20 -9.94 -37.27
CA ARG A 140 109.19 -8.62 -36.64
C ARG A 140 108.05 -7.77 -37.17
N ILE A 141 107.83 -7.75 -38.49
CA ILE A 141 106.71 -7.05 -39.13
C ILE A 141 105.38 -7.63 -38.66
N GLN A 142 105.22 -8.96 -38.69
CA GLN A 142 103.98 -9.61 -38.22
C GLN A 142 103.69 -9.32 -36.75
N THR A 143 104.72 -9.32 -35.90
CA THR A 143 104.60 -8.99 -34.48
C THR A 143 104.15 -7.54 -34.30
N PHE A 144 104.74 -6.61 -35.05
CA PHE A 144 104.38 -5.20 -35.01
C PHE A 144 102.91 -4.97 -35.44
N VAL A 145 102.48 -5.63 -36.51
CA VAL A 145 101.07 -5.58 -36.97
C VAL A 145 100.12 -6.15 -35.92
N ARG A 146 100.47 -7.27 -35.26
CA ARG A 146 99.69 -7.82 -34.15
C ARG A 146 99.60 -6.86 -32.97
N ILE A 147 100.68 -6.18 -32.61
CA ILE A 147 100.69 -5.18 -31.53
C ILE A 147 99.73 -4.04 -31.86
N ILE A 148 99.83 -3.44 -33.06
CA ILE A 148 98.91 -2.36 -33.48
C ILE A 148 97.45 -2.83 -33.44
N THR A 149 97.21 -4.07 -33.88
CA THR A 149 95.85 -4.63 -33.89
C THR A 149 95.31 -4.82 -32.48
N LEU A 150 96.14 -5.31 -31.56
CA LEU A 150 95.81 -5.47 -30.14
C LEU A 150 95.57 -4.13 -29.45
N GLU A 151 96.39 -3.12 -29.72
CA GLU A 151 96.20 -1.76 -29.20
C GLU A 151 94.87 -1.17 -29.68
N LYS A 152 94.52 -1.37 -30.96
CA LYS A 152 93.24 -0.94 -31.50
C LYS A 152 92.07 -1.65 -30.83
N THR A 153 92.13 -2.97 -30.69
CA THR A 153 91.07 -3.74 -30.01
C THR A 153 90.95 -3.36 -28.53
N GLN A 154 92.05 -3.10 -27.84
CA GLN A 154 92.05 -2.60 -26.46
C GLN A 154 91.35 -1.24 -26.36
N SER A 155 91.62 -0.32 -27.30
CA SER A 155 90.94 0.97 -27.37
C SER A 155 89.43 0.82 -27.61
N ASP A 156 89.03 -0.07 -28.52
CA ASP A 156 87.62 -0.29 -28.84
C ASP A 156 86.87 -0.93 -27.66
N ILE A 157 87.50 -1.90 -26.96
CA ILE A 157 86.95 -2.49 -25.73
C ILE A 157 86.80 -1.43 -24.65
N LYS A 158 87.78 -0.54 -24.47
CA LYS A 158 87.70 0.56 -23.50
C LYS A 158 86.55 1.52 -23.83
N GLY A 159 86.35 1.84 -25.11
CA GLY A 159 85.22 2.64 -25.57
C GLY A 159 83.87 1.97 -25.29
N ALA A 160 83.77 0.66 -25.55
CA ALA A 160 82.57 -0.13 -25.26
C ALA A 160 82.29 -0.20 -23.74
N ALA A 161 83.32 -0.39 -22.92
CA ALA A 161 83.20 -0.43 -21.47
C ALA A 161 82.71 0.91 -20.90
N ASN A 162 83.23 2.04 -21.39
CA ASN A 162 82.74 3.35 -20.99
C ASN A 162 81.26 3.55 -21.36
N LYS A 163 80.85 3.13 -22.57
CA LYS A 163 79.45 3.22 -22.99
C LYS A 163 78.53 2.35 -22.12
N GLN A 164 78.99 1.16 -21.73
CA GLN A 164 78.25 0.32 -20.76
C GLN A 164 78.16 0.97 -19.39
N GLN A 165 79.22 1.64 -18.93
CA GLN A 165 79.20 2.37 -17.66
C GLN A 165 78.13 3.49 -17.67
N ASP A 166 78.02 4.25 -18.76
CA ASP A 166 76.99 5.28 -18.91
C ASP A 166 75.58 4.69 -18.94
N GLN A 167 75.40 3.54 -19.60
CA GLN A 167 74.13 2.82 -19.61
C GLN A 167 73.76 2.31 -18.21
N ILE A 168 74.72 1.78 -17.46
CA ILE A 168 74.52 1.33 -16.07
C ILE A 168 74.10 2.52 -15.21
N ALA A 169 74.80 3.65 -15.29
CA ALA A 169 74.44 4.85 -14.52
C ALA A 169 73.01 5.35 -14.84
N THR A 170 72.60 5.27 -16.11
CA THR A 170 71.23 5.60 -16.53
C THR A 170 70.20 4.64 -15.92
N VAL A 171 70.50 3.33 -15.92
CA VAL A 171 69.62 2.32 -15.30
C VAL A 171 69.52 2.54 -13.80
N GLU A 172 70.62 2.85 -13.10
CA GLU A 172 70.62 3.14 -11.67
C GLU A 172 69.75 4.36 -11.33
N GLN A 173 69.79 5.41 -12.15
CA GLN A 173 68.90 6.57 -12.01
C GLN A 173 67.43 6.19 -12.18
N ASN A 174 67.10 5.38 -13.21
CA ASN A 174 65.74 4.92 -13.44
C ASN A 174 65.23 4.00 -12.32
N VAL A 175 66.09 3.14 -11.77
CA VAL A 175 65.78 2.31 -10.61
C VAL A 175 65.46 3.20 -9.40
N THR A 176 66.28 4.21 -9.14
CA THR A 176 66.06 5.16 -8.04
C THR A 176 64.73 5.92 -8.21
N ALA A 177 64.44 6.41 -9.41
CA ALA A 177 63.17 7.08 -9.72
C ALA A 177 61.97 6.14 -9.51
N THR A 178 62.10 4.88 -9.92
CA THR A 178 61.07 3.86 -9.74
C THR A 178 60.85 3.57 -8.25
N GLN A 179 61.90 3.44 -7.46
CA GLN A 179 61.82 3.26 -6.00
C GLN A 179 61.08 4.41 -5.32
N ASN A 180 61.38 5.66 -5.71
CA ASN A 180 60.68 6.84 -5.20
C ASN A 180 59.19 6.81 -5.56
N ASN A 181 58.86 6.47 -6.80
CA ASN A 181 57.47 6.32 -7.24
C ASN A 181 56.75 5.20 -6.46
N THR A 182 57.42 4.07 -6.23
CA THR A 182 56.88 2.98 -5.39
C THR A 182 56.61 3.47 -3.97
N HIS A 183 57.51 4.25 -3.36
CA HIS A 183 57.30 4.79 -2.02
C HIS A 183 56.11 5.77 -1.95
N ASN A 184 55.97 6.63 -2.98
CA ASN A 184 54.82 7.53 -3.10
C ASN A 184 53.50 6.76 -3.24
N LEU A 185 53.49 5.70 -4.06
CA LEU A 185 52.32 4.83 -4.22
C LEU A 185 51.98 4.08 -2.93
N GLN A 186 52.98 3.58 -2.20
CA GLN A 186 52.76 2.95 -0.89
C GLN A 186 52.11 3.93 0.10
N SER A 187 52.58 5.18 0.14
CA SER A 187 52.01 6.22 0.99
C SER A 187 50.57 6.55 0.59
N LEU A 188 50.28 6.60 -0.72
CA LEU A 188 48.93 6.81 -1.23
C LEU A 188 47.99 5.65 -0.87
N VAL A 189 48.44 4.40 -1.01
CA VAL A 189 47.69 3.20 -0.62
C VAL A 189 47.35 3.25 0.87
N GLN A 190 48.32 3.53 1.74
CA GLN A 190 48.05 3.66 3.18
C GLN A 190 47.03 4.76 3.50
N SER A 191 47.08 5.89 2.78
CA SER A 191 46.09 6.96 2.93
C SER A 191 44.69 6.50 2.48
N MET A 192 44.60 5.75 1.39
CA MET A 192 43.33 5.18 0.92
C MET A 192 42.77 4.15 1.90
N GLU A 193 43.61 3.28 2.47
CA GLU A 193 43.22 2.30 3.48
C GLU A 193 42.63 2.99 4.72
N ARG A 194 43.25 4.06 5.22
CA ARG A 194 42.71 4.86 6.34
C ARG A 194 41.35 5.48 6.00
N LYS A 195 41.18 6.03 4.80
CA LYS A 195 39.89 6.55 4.34
C LYS A 195 38.83 5.45 4.26
N GLN A 196 39.21 4.26 3.81
CA GLN A 196 38.30 3.12 3.75
C GLN A 196 37.87 2.67 5.15
N THR A 197 38.78 2.66 6.13
CA THR A 197 38.43 2.41 7.54
C THR A 197 37.44 3.45 8.08
N ASP A 198 37.65 4.74 7.82
CA ASP A 198 36.74 5.83 8.23
C ASP A 198 35.36 5.69 7.58
N LEU A 199 35.32 5.39 6.28
CA LEU A 199 34.06 5.15 5.55
C LEU A 199 33.31 3.95 6.13
N ASN A 200 34.01 2.85 6.42
CA ASN A 200 33.38 1.68 7.03
C ASN A 200 32.79 2.01 8.42
N ALA A 201 33.51 2.76 9.26
CA ALA A 201 33.00 3.19 10.57
C ALA A 201 31.74 4.08 10.45
N LYS A 202 31.71 4.99 9.46
CA LYS A 202 30.53 5.80 9.15
C LYS A 202 29.35 4.95 8.68
N THR A 203 29.60 3.93 7.85
CA THR A 203 28.58 2.97 7.42
C THR A 203 27.97 2.25 8.61
N TYR A 204 28.79 1.68 9.50
CA TYR A 204 28.29 1.03 10.72
C TYR A 204 27.44 1.97 11.60
N THR A 205 27.86 3.23 11.71
CA THR A 205 27.10 4.24 12.47
C THR A 205 25.74 4.54 11.81
N LEU A 206 25.69 4.60 10.48
CA LEU A 206 24.45 4.82 9.74
C LEU A 206 23.51 3.62 9.85
N GLU A 207 24.03 2.40 9.73
CA GLU A 207 23.26 1.16 9.91
C GLU A 207 22.61 1.12 11.30
N SER A 208 23.36 1.41 12.37
CA SER A 208 22.82 1.48 13.73
C SER A 208 21.71 2.53 13.90
N LYS A 209 21.86 3.71 13.26
CA LYS A 209 20.81 4.75 13.27
C LYS A 209 19.56 4.31 12.51
N ILE A 210 19.73 3.60 11.39
CA ILE A 210 18.62 3.04 10.61
C ILE A 210 17.86 2.03 11.45
N ASP A 211 18.55 1.10 12.12
CA ASP A 211 17.92 0.09 12.97
C ASP A 211 17.15 0.73 14.14
N THR A 212 17.76 1.70 14.81
CA THR A 212 17.10 2.46 15.90
C THR A 212 15.84 3.16 15.39
N THR A 213 15.92 3.81 14.22
CA THR A 213 14.78 4.51 13.63
C THR A 213 13.68 3.53 13.23
N ARG A 214 14.04 2.37 12.69
CA ARG A 214 13.10 1.32 12.32
C ARG A 214 12.33 0.81 13.53
N GLU A 215 13.01 0.59 14.64
CA GLU A 215 12.39 0.15 15.90
C GLU A 215 11.42 1.20 16.43
N GLN A 216 11.79 2.49 16.40
CA GLN A 216 10.90 3.60 16.78
C GLN A 216 9.64 3.67 15.90
N ILE A 217 9.79 3.45 14.59
CA ILE A 217 8.66 3.43 13.65
C ILE A 217 7.70 2.28 13.99
N VAL A 218 8.23 1.08 14.26
CA VAL A 218 7.42 -0.09 14.62
C VAL A 218 6.61 0.17 15.90
N GLN A 219 7.25 0.67 16.96
CA GLN A 219 6.56 1.01 18.21
C GLN A 219 5.44 2.05 18.02
N ARG A 220 5.67 3.02 17.13
CA ARG A 220 4.67 4.06 16.83
C ARG A 220 3.50 3.51 16.02
N ILE A 221 3.75 2.57 15.11
CA ILE A 221 2.68 1.85 14.39
C ILE A 221 1.83 1.05 15.38
N GLU A 222 2.44 0.26 16.27
CA GLU A 222 1.72 -0.52 17.28
C GLU A 222 0.83 0.38 18.17
N THR A 223 1.35 1.54 18.56
CA THR A 223 0.59 2.53 19.35
C THR A 223 -0.59 3.11 18.57
N LEU A 224 -0.40 3.42 17.28
CA LEU A 224 -1.45 3.93 16.40
C LEU A 224 -2.53 2.88 16.14
N GLU A 225 -2.16 1.62 15.91
CA GLU A 225 -3.09 0.51 15.74
C GLU A 225 -3.97 0.31 16.98
N LYS A 226 -3.35 0.36 18.17
CA LYS A 226 -4.10 0.30 19.44
C LYS A 226 -5.07 1.47 19.58
N THR A 227 -4.61 2.69 19.32
CA THR A 227 -5.46 3.90 19.38
C THR A 227 -6.64 3.80 18.40
N GLN A 228 -6.39 3.30 17.18
CA GLN A 228 -7.43 3.09 16.18
C GLN A 228 -8.46 2.07 16.66
N SER A 229 -8.03 0.98 17.30
CA SER A 229 -8.91 -0.03 17.88
C SER A 229 -9.80 0.57 18.97
N ASP A 230 -9.21 1.30 19.92
CA ASP A 230 -9.92 1.95 21.02
C ASP A 230 -10.94 2.98 20.49
N MET A 231 -10.55 3.77 19.48
CA MET A 231 -11.46 4.72 18.82
C MET A 231 -12.62 4.02 18.13
N LYS A 232 -12.39 2.88 17.47
CA LYS A 232 -13.44 2.10 16.81
C LYS A 232 -14.43 1.54 17.82
N GLU A 233 -13.95 1.05 18.96
CA GLU A 233 -14.81 0.59 20.05
C GLU A 233 -15.65 1.73 20.64
N ALA A 234 -15.04 2.89 20.88
CA ALA A 234 -15.75 4.08 21.35
C ALA A 234 -16.82 4.56 20.34
N ALA A 235 -16.52 4.54 19.05
CA ALA A 235 -17.47 4.88 17.99
C ALA A 235 -18.66 3.91 17.99
N ASN A 236 -18.42 2.60 18.08
CA ASN A 236 -19.48 1.59 18.16
C ASN A 236 -20.37 1.79 19.39
N LYS A 237 -19.78 2.10 20.55
CA LYS A 237 -20.53 2.40 21.77
C LYS A 237 -21.39 3.65 21.62
N THR A 238 -20.86 4.70 21.00
CA THR A 238 -21.60 5.93 20.71
C THR A 238 -22.76 5.66 19.76
N GLN A 239 -22.54 4.86 18.71
CA GLN A 239 -23.60 4.46 17.78
C GLN A 239 -24.74 3.72 18.49
N ALA A 240 -24.42 2.81 19.42
CA ALA A 240 -25.43 2.11 20.23
C ALA A 240 -26.21 3.06 21.15
N GLN A 241 -25.54 4.06 21.73
CA GLN A 241 -26.18 5.10 22.53
C GLN A 241 -27.12 5.97 21.68
N ILE A 242 -26.70 6.37 20.48
CA ILE A 242 -27.53 7.11 19.52
C ILE A 242 -28.79 6.31 19.19
N ALA A 243 -28.66 5.03 18.82
CA ALA A 243 -29.82 4.17 18.53
C ALA A 243 -30.80 4.08 19.71
N THR A 244 -30.28 4.03 20.95
CA THR A 244 -31.11 4.05 22.16
C THR A 244 -31.85 5.38 22.33
N VAL A 245 -31.19 6.51 22.06
CA VAL A 245 -31.82 7.84 22.11
C VAL A 245 -32.88 7.97 21.02
N GLU A 246 -32.61 7.51 19.80
CA GLU A 246 -33.58 7.50 18.70
C GLU A 246 -34.84 6.72 19.07
N GLN A 247 -34.70 5.55 19.70
CA GLN A 247 -35.84 4.78 20.21
C GLN A 247 -36.64 5.56 21.27
N LYS A 248 -35.96 6.22 22.21
CA LYS A 248 -36.64 7.05 23.22
C LYS A 248 -37.38 8.22 22.58
N VAL A 249 -36.78 8.88 21.60
CA VAL A 249 -37.40 9.97 20.84
C VAL A 249 -38.65 9.47 20.11
N ALA A 250 -38.59 8.30 19.46
CA ALA A 250 -39.76 7.70 18.80
C ALA A 250 -40.91 7.44 19.77
N VAL A 251 -40.63 6.90 20.97
CA VAL A 251 -41.64 6.72 22.02
C VAL A 251 -42.22 8.06 22.49
N MET A 252 -41.36 9.07 22.68
CA MET A 252 -41.80 10.41 23.06
C MET A 252 -42.69 11.05 21.98
N GLN A 253 -42.36 10.88 20.70
CA GLN A 253 -43.18 11.35 19.58
C GLN A 253 -44.56 10.68 19.57
N TYR A 254 -44.60 9.35 19.76
CA TYR A 254 -45.87 8.63 19.89
C TYR A 254 -46.72 9.15 21.06
N ASN A 255 -46.12 9.32 22.24
CA ASN A 255 -46.81 9.85 23.42
C ASN A 255 -47.31 11.28 23.19
N THR A 256 -46.53 12.11 22.50
CA THR A 256 -46.92 13.48 22.14
C THR A 256 -48.15 13.47 21.24
N HIS A 257 -48.17 12.64 20.19
CA HIS A 257 -49.35 12.49 19.33
C HIS A 257 -50.58 11.97 20.08
N TYR A 258 -50.39 10.98 20.97
CA TYR A 258 -51.48 10.47 21.80
C TYR A 258 -52.07 11.57 22.70
N LEU A 259 -51.20 12.36 23.36
CA LEU A 259 -51.63 13.46 24.21
C LEU A 259 -52.33 14.56 23.42
N GLN A 260 -51.85 14.89 22.20
CA GLN A 260 -52.53 15.84 21.29
C GLN A 260 -53.96 15.40 20.99
N SER A 261 -54.17 14.14 20.62
CA SER A 261 -55.51 13.59 20.36
C SER A 261 -56.40 13.66 21.61
N ARG A 262 -55.83 13.40 22.80
CA ARG A 262 -56.58 13.47 24.06
C ARG A 262 -56.95 14.90 24.43
N VAL A 263 -56.07 15.87 24.20
CA VAL A 263 -56.36 17.31 24.36
C VAL A 263 -57.48 17.72 23.42
N GLN A 264 -57.43 17.36 22.14
CA GLN A 264 -58.48 17.69 21.18
C GLN A 264 -59.85 17.11 21.58
N SER A 265 -59.88 15.88 22.11
CA SER A 265 -61.12 15.28 22.63
C SER A 265 -61.66 16.03 23.86
N LEU A 266 -60.78 16.46 24.77
CA LEU A 266 -61.16 17.27 25.93
C LEU A 266 -61.69 18.65 25.51
N GLU A 267 -61.06 19.31 24.53
CA GLU A 267 -61.54 20.57 23.96
C GLU A 267 -62.94 20.43 23.36
N GLY A 268 -63.19 19.33 22.64
CA GLY A 268 -64.53 19.00 22.12
C GLY A 268 -65.57 18.82 23.24
N THR A 269 -65.22 18.09 24.29
CA THR A 269 -66.08 17.90 25.47
C THR A 269 -66.36 19.22 26.18
N GLN A 270 -65.34 20.07 26.33
CA GLN A 270 -65.48 21.40 26.93
C GLN A 270 -66.42 22.30 26.11
N ALA A 271 -66.33 22.25 24.78
CA ALA A 271 -67.22 22.99 23.90
C ALA A 271 -68.69 22.53 24.02
N ASP A 272 -68.92 21.23 24.11
CA ASP A 272 -70.27 20.66 24.37
C ASP A 272 -70.82 21.13 25.72
N LEU A 273 -70.03 21.02 26.79
CA LEU A 273 -70.42 21.49 28.12
C LEU A 273 -70.73 22.98 28.15
N LYS A 274 -69.95 23.81 27.43
CA LYS A 274 -70.22 25.25 27.31
C LYS A 274 -71.54 25.52 26.58
N THR A 275 -71.87 24.73 25.56
CA THR A 275 -73.14 24.82 24.83
C THR A 275 -74.31 24.42 25.74
N LYS A 276 -74.19 23.32 26.47
CA LYS A 276 -75.19 22.88 27.46
C LYS A 276 -75.39 23.91 28.57
N THR A 277 -74.31 24.52 29.06
CA THR A 277 -74.39 25.58 30.09
C THR A 277 -75.20 26.77 29.57
N ARG A 278 -74.91 27.26 28.35
CA ARG A 278 -75.69 28.35 27.72
C ARG A 278 -77.16 27.99 27.54
N ALA A 279 -77.46 26.74 27.18
CA ALA A 279 -78.83 26.27 27.04
C ALA A 279 -79.56 26.29 28.39
N ILE A 280 -78.91 25.83 29.46
CA ILE A 280 -79.45 25.89 30.83
C ILE A 280 -79.64 27.35 31.27
N GLU A 281 -78.66 28.23 31.05
CA GLU A 281 -78.77 29.66 31.35
C GLU A 281 -80.00 30.29 30.66
N SER A 282 -80.23 29.96 29.39
CA SER A 282 -81.41 30.41 28.63
C SER A 282 -82.73 29.85 29.21
N GLN A 283 -82.75 28.58 29.59
CA GLN A 283 -83.91 27.96 30.26
C GLN A 283 -84.21 28.62 31.62
N VAL A 284 -83.18 28.92 32.40
CA VAL A 284 -83.31 29.63 33.68
C VAL A 284 -83.86 31.03 33.46
N GLU A 285 -83.36 31.79 32.49
CA GLU A 285 -83.86 33.13 32.19
C GLU A 285 -85.31 33.12 31.72
N THR A 286 -85.68 32.15 30.87
CA THR A 286 -87.06 31.94 30.43
C THR A 286 -87.97 31.62 31.63
N THR A 287 -87.55 30.72 32.50
CA THR A 287 -88.28 30.34 33.72
C THR A 287 -88.42 31.54 34.66
N ARG A 288 -87.35 32.32 34.83
CA ARG A 288 -87.36 33.57 35.62
C ARG A 288 -88.40 34.53 35.07
N GLY A 289 -88.45 34.73 33.75
CA GLY A 289 -89.46 35.54 33.08
C GLY A 289 -90.89 35.07 33.36
N HIS A 290 -91.16 33.75 33.28
CA HIS A 290 -92.46 33.19 33.63
C HIS A 290 -92.85 33.43 35.10
N ILE A 291 -91.90 33.27 36.02
CA ILE A 291 -92.13 33.51 37.45
C ILE A 291 -92.45 34.99 37.70
N VAL A 292 -91.65 35.91 37.14
CA VAL A 292 -91.88 37.36 37.26
C VAL A 292 -93.26 37.74 36.71
N GLY A 293 -93.62 37.29 35.51
CA GLY A 293 -94.95 37.58 34.94
C GLY A 293 -96.11 37.01 35.76
N ARG A 294 -95.94 35.83 36.38
CA ARG A 294 -96.92 35.29 37.33
C ARG A 294 -97.03 36.14 38.59
N ILE A 295 -95.91 36.62 39.12
CA ILE A 295 -95.90 37.54 40.28
C ILE A 295 -96.64 38.83 39.93
N GLU A 296 -96.33 39.47 38.81
CA GLU A 296 -97.02 40.69 38.36
C GLU A 296 -98.54 40.47 38.21
N THR A 297 -98.95 39.32 37.68
CA THR A 297 -100.37 38.95 37.54
C THR A 297 -101.03 38.75 38.91
N LEU A 298 -100.35 38.07 39.83
CA LEU A 298 -100.83 37.88 41.20
C LEU A 298 -100.93 39.20 41.96
N GLU A 299 -99.95 40.08 41.82
CA GLU A 299 -99.96 41.43 42.40
C GLU A 299 -101.14 42.25 41.87
N LYS A 300 -101.41 42.20 40.56
CA LYS A 300 -102.59 42.84 39.97
C LYS A 300 -103.89 42.28 40.54
N THR A 301 -104.02 40.95 40.58
CA THR A 301 -105.22 40.28 41.12
C THR A 301 -105.43 40.65 42.59
N LEU A 302 -104.37 40.69 43.39
CA LEU A 302 -104.42 41.10 44.79
C LEU A 302 -104.87 42.56 44.92
N SER A 303 -104.39 43.45 44.05
CA SER A 303 -104.83 44.84 43.99
C SER A 303 -106.32 44.95 43.66
N ASP A 304 -106.78 44.25 42.63
CA ASP A 304 -108.20 44.21 42.23
C ASP A 304 -109.08 43.64 43.36
N MET A 305 -108.62 42.58 44.04
CA MET A 305 -109.30 42.01 45.20
C MET A 305 -109.36 42.98 46.38
N LYS A 306 -108.29 43.76 46.65
CA LYS A 306 -108.32 44.81 47.67
C LYS A 306 -109.37 45.88 47.35
N VAL A 307 -109.46 46.30 46.09
CA VAL A 307 -110.48 47.26 45.64
C VAL A 307 -111.88 46.69 45.83
N ALA A 308 -112.10 45.43 45.43
CA ALA A 308 -113.38 44.75 45.62
C ALA A 308 -113.75 44.63 47.11
N ALA A 309 -112.81 44.28 47.98
CA ALA A 309 -113.03 44.21 49.42
C ALA A 309 -113.42 45.56 50.02
N ILE A 310 -112.77 46.66 49.61
CA ILE A 310 -113.15 48.03 50.01
C ILE A 310 -114.59 48.34 49.55
N LYS A 311 -114.95 47.94 48.33
CA LYS A 311 -116.31 48.13 47.81
C LYS A 311 -117.36 47.36 48.63
N THR A 312 -117.12 46.08 48.92
CA THR A 312 -118.03 45.27 49.74
C THR A 312 -118.13 45.84 51.17
N GLN A 313 -117.04 46.33 51.74
CA GLN A 313 -117.07 46.99 53.05
C GLN A 313 -117.97 48.23 53.04
N ALA A 314 -117.96 49.02 51.95
CA ALA A 314 -118.86 50.17 51.79
C ALA A 314 -120.33 49.74 51.61
N GLU A 315 -120.59 48.64 50.89
CA GLU A 315 -121.91 48.06 50.74
C GLU A 315 -122.45 47.54 52.09
N ILE A 316 -121.62 46.87 52.91
CA ILE A 316 -121.95 46.45 54.28
C ILE A 316 -122.34 47.65 55.14
N ALA A 317 -121.52 48.70 55.16
CA ALA A 317 -121.83 49.92 55.91
C ALA A 317 -123.18 50.54 55.50
N THR A 318 -123.52 50.46 54.21
CA THR A 318 -124.82 50.91 53.69
C THR A 318 -125.99 50.03 54.17
N VAL A 319 -125.80 48.70 54.18
CA VAL A 319 -126.79 47.76 54.70
C VAL A 319 -126.99 47.94 56.20
N GLU A 320 -125.92 48.14 56.96
CA GLU A 320 -125.99 48.44 58.40
C GLU A 320 -126.84 49.70 58.66
N GLN A 321 -126.68 50.76 57.86
CA GLN A 321 -127.55 51.94 57.95
C GLN A 321 -129.02 51.64 57.64
N ARG A 322 -129.30 50.81 56.62
CA ARG A 322 -130.67 50.38 56.29
C ARG A 322 -131.28 49.51 57.39
N VAL A 323 -130.50 48.64 58.02
CA VAL A 323 -130.95 47.83 59.17
C VAL A 323 -131.31 48.74 60.34
N ALA A 324 -130.47 49.73 60.66
CA ALA A 324 -130.77 50.72 61.70
C ALA A 324 -132.06 51.51 61.40
N ALA A 325 -132.25 51.94 60.14
CA ALA A 325 -133.48 52.61 59.71
C ALA A 325 -134.72 51.69 59.81
N THR A 326 -134.57 50.41 59.47
CA THR A 326 -135.65 49.43 59.55
C THR A 326 -136.02 49.13 61.01
N GLN A 327 -135.04 49.01 61.92
CA GLN A 327 -135.27 48.87 63.35
C GLN A 327 -136.04 50.07 63.93
N SER A 328 -135.70 51.30 63.50
CA SER A 328 -136.45 52.51 63.87
C SER A 328 -137.90 52.46 63.39
N ASN A 329 -138.12 52.04 62.13
CA ASN A 329 -139.47 51.84 61.58
C ASN A 329 -140.24 50.75 62.33
N THR A 330 -139.59 49.65 62.72
CA THR A 330 -140.20 48.58 63.53
C THR A 330 -140.63 49.09 64.91
N HIS A 331 -139.82 49.92 65.58
CA HIS A 331 -140.20 50.56 66.84
C HIS A 331 -141.43 51.46 66.70
N SER A 332 -141.51 52.22 65.60
CA SER A 332 -142.67 53.05 65.27
C SER A 332 -143.93 52.20 65.01
N LEU A 333 -143.80 51.11 64.24
CA LEU A 333 -144.89 50.16 64.00
C LEU A 333 -145.35 49.45 65.28
N GLN A 334 -144.43 49.04 66.16
CA GLN A 334 -144.77 48.48 67.48
C GLN A 334 -145.59 49.46 68.32
N SER A 335 -145.21 50.74 68.30
CA SER A 335 -145.96 51.80 68.99
C SER A 335 -147.37 51.97 68.42
N ARG A 336 -147.52 51.87 67.08
CA ARG A 336 -148.82 51.91 66.40
C ARG A 336 -149.68 50.67 66.71
N VAL A 337 -149.09 49.47 66.75
CA VAL A 337 -149.79 48.23 67.11
C VAL A 337 -150.34 48.31 68.54
N LEU A 338 -149.56 48.77 69.51
CA LEU A 338 -150.03 48.98 70.89
C LEU A 338 -151.22 49.97 70.96
N SER A 339 -151.29 50.96 70.06
CA SER A 339 -152.43 51.88 69.96
C SER A 339 -153.67 51.22 69.33
N LEU A 340 -153.47 50.36 68.33
CA LEU A 340 -154.53 49.63 67.66
C LEU A 340 -155.14 48.56 68.57
N GLU A 341 -154.32 47.87 69.38
CA GLU A 341 -154.78 46.90 70.38
C GLU A 341 -155.69 47.55 71.43
N ARG A 342 -155.37 48.77 71.89
CA ARG A 342 -156.24 49.55 72.78
C ARG A 342 -157.57 49.94 72.11
N THR A 343 -157.54 50.22 70.82
CA THR A 343 -158.74 50.57 70.03
C THR A 343 -159.62 49.34 69.76
N GLN A 344 -159.00 48.17 69.56
CA GLN A 344 -159.68 46.89 69.36
C GLN A 344 -160.41 46.44 70.63
N ALA A 345 -159.85 46.69 71.81
CA ALA A 345 -160.53 46.41 73.08
C ALA A 345 -161.80 47.26 73.26
N ASP A 346 -161.79 48.53 72.84
CA ASP A 346 -162.96 49.43 72.89
C ASP A 346 -164.06 49.01 71.90
N LEU A 347 -163.68 48.57 70.70
CA LEU A 347 -164.62 48.03 69.71
C LEU A 347 -165.26 46.70 70.14
N GLN A 348 -164.52 45.81 70.80
CA GLN A 348 -165.08 44.55 71.34
C GLN A 348 -166.14 44.77 72.44
N SER A 349 -166.00 45.84 73.23
CA SER A 349 -167.02 46.24 74.21
C SER A 349 -168.33 46.67 73.53
N LYS A 350 -168.25 47.36 72.38
CA LYS A 350 -169.42 47.79 71.60
C LYS A 350 -170.09 46.64 70.84
N THR A 351 -169.31 45.64 70.38
CA THR A 351 -169.84 44.45 69.70
C THR A 351 -170.74 43.59 70.60
N ARG A 352 -170.42 43.44 71.89
CA ARG A 352 -171.28 42.68 72.84
C ARG A 352 -172.68 43.29 73.05
N THR A 353 -172.83 44.60 72.84
CA THR A 353 -174.12 45.30 72.96
C THR A 353 -174.97 45.16 71.69
N ILE A 354 -174.33 45.02 70.52
CA ILE A 354 -175.00 44.82 69.23
C ILE A 354 -175.39 43.34 69.02
N GLU A 355 -174.62 42.40 69.56
CA GLU A 355 -174.93 40.95 69.53
C GLU A 355 -176.28 40.61 70.21
N SER A 356 -176.74 41.37 71.20
CA SER A 356 -178.06 41.21 71.84
C SER A 356 -179.25 41.68 70.96
N GLN A 357 -179.01 42.34 69.83
CA GLN A 357 -180.05 42.86 68.92
C GLN A 357 -180.12 42.11 67.57
N VAL A 358 -179.21 41.17 67.29
CA VAL A 358 -179.05 40.51 65.98
C VAL A 358 -179.63 39.08 65.90
N ASP A 359 -180.04 38.48 67.03
CA ASP A 359 -180.68 37.14 67.06
C ASP A 359 -182.12 37.09 66.48
N THR A 360 -182.70 38.24 66.08
CA THR A 360 -184.08 38.31 65.57
C THR A 360 -184.20 38.42 64.04
N THR A 361 -183.12 38.57 63.25
CA THR A 361 -183.29 38.68 61.78
C THR A 361 -182.13 38.12 60.97
N ARG A 362 -182.14 36.80 60.82
CA ARG A 362 -182.19 36.08 59.53
C ARG A 362 -181.10 36.41 58.49
N GLY A 363 -180.33 35.36 58.16
CA GLY A 363 -180.26 34.94 56.77
C GLY A 363 -178.90 35.03 56.06
N HIS A 364 -178.14 33.95 56.21
CA HIS A 364 -177.39 33.27 55.15
C HIS A 364 -175.94 33.67 54.82
N ILE A 365 -175.05 32.85 55.40
CA ILE A 365 -173.95 32.07 54.78
C ILE A 365 -172.88 32.90 54.03
N SER A 366 -171.74 33.17 54.68
CA SER A 366 -170.53 32.32 54.72
C SER A 366 -169.99 32.04 53.31
N GLY A 367 -168.81 32.54 52.95
CA GLY A 367 -167.57 31.99 53.46
C GLY A 367 -166.62 31.66 52.28
N PRO A 368 -165.40 31.18 52.56
CA PRO A 368 -164.13 31.66 52.01
C PRO A 368 -163.54 30.71 50.92
N GLN A 369 -162.36 30.86 50.29
CA GLN A 369 -160.99 30.92 50.83
C GLN A 369 -159.91 30.79 49.69
N LYS A 370 -158.67 31.33 49.91
CA LYS A 370 -157.29 30.83 49.55
C LYS A 370 -156.68 30.80 48.11
N ILE A 371 -155.31 30.82 48.08
CA ILE A 371 -154.26 30.14 47.20
C ILE A 371 -152.99 31.05 47.14
N THR A 372 -151.72 30.73 47.49
CA THR A 372 -150.62 29.76 47.12
C THR A 372 -149.87 29.99 45.79
N GLY A 373 -148.54 29.74 45.74
CA GLY A 373 -147.69 29.82 44.52
C GLY A 373 -146.48 28.84 44.53
N THR A 374 -145.98 28.49 43.34
CA THR A 374 -145.53 27.13 42.89
C THR A 374 -144.01 27.00 42.57
N PHE A 375 -143.38 25.83 42.81
CA PHE A 375 -141.98 25.46 42.44
C PHE A 375 -141.92 24.39 41.32
N VAL A 376 -140.88 24.37 40.47
CA VAL A 376 -140.69 23.40 39.36
C VAL A 376 -139.21 23.00 39.18
N GLY A 377 -138.90 21.69 39.17
CA GLY A 377 -137.55 21.17 38.85
C GLY A 377 -137.44 19.64 38.86
N PHE A 378 -136.42 19.08 38.20
CA PHE A 378 -136.17 17.64 38.13
C PHE A 378 -134.67 17.26 38.08
N SER A 379 -134.34 16.04 38.51
CA SER A 379 -132.99 15.45 38.49
C SER A 379 -133.08 13.94 38.29
N THR A 380 -132.37 13.40 37.30
CA THR A 380 -132.53 12.02 36.82
C THR A 380 -131.21 11.39 36.40
N GLU A 381 -131.16 10.05 36.38
CA GLU A 381 -130.02 9.22 36.02
C GLU A 381 -130.47 8.00 35.19
N LEU A 382 -129.58 7.50 34.33
CA LEU A 382 -129.77 6.23 33.61
C LEU A 382 -129.32 5.06 34.48
N GLN A 383 -130.20 4.12 34.82
CA GLN A 383 -129.93 3.03 35.77
C GLN A 383 -130.17 1.62 35.18
N THR A 384 -131.22 1.40 34.38
CA THR A 384 -131.56 0.04 33.92
C THR A 384 -131.01 -0.28 32.52
N LYS A 385 -129.89 -1.03 32.55
CA LYS A 385 -129.26 -1.79 31.44
C LYS A 385 -128.61 -0.95 30.34
N SER A 386 -127.36 -1.28 30.06
CA SER A 386 -126.58 -0.63 29.03
C SER A 386 -127.04 -1.03 27.62
N GLU A 387 -127.30 -0.03 26.78
CA GLU A 387 -127.73 -0.21 25.40
C GLU A 387 -126.81 0.57 24.45
N TYR A 388 -126.78 0.11 23.20
CA TYR A 388 -126.09 0.79 22.11
C TYR A 388 -127.05 1.79 21.46
N TYR A 389 -126.72 3.07 21.54
CA TYR A 389 -127.52 4.15 20.97
C TYR A 389 -127.02 4.50 19.57
N SER A 390 -127.92 4.48 18.58
CA SER A 390 -127.67 4.97 17.23
C SER A 390 -127.74 6.50 17.19
N LYS A 391 -127.41 7.12 16.05
CA LYS A 391 -127.59 8.56 15.82
C LYS A 391 -129.02 9.04 16.14
N ASP A 392 -129.15 10.27 16.66
CA ASP A 392 -130.40 10.98 16.93
C ASP A 392 -131.40 10.22 17.84
N THR A 393 -130.88 9.38 18.74
CA THR A 393 -131.69 8.59 19.68
C THR A 393 -131.81 9.32 21.02
N VAL A 394 -133.04 9.50 21.52
CA VAL A 394 -133.31 10.09 22.84
C VAL A 394 -132.83 9.15 23.95
N ILE A 395 -132.02 9.66 24.87
CA ILE A 395 -131.55 8.93 26.04
C ILE A 395 -132.63 9.00 27.12
N LYS A 396 -133.09 7.83 27.58
CA LYS A 396 -134.16 7.71 28.57
C LYS A 396 -133.56 7.49 29.95
N PHE A 397 -133.42 8.57 30.72
CA PHE A 397 -132.98 8.49 32.12
C PHE A 397 -134.16 7.97 32.94
N ASP A 398 -134.11 6.69 33.24
CA ASP A 398 -135.20 5.89 33.80
C ASP A 398 -135.28 5.96 35.33
N HIS A 399 -134.22 6.41 35.99
CA HIS A 399 -134.20 6.65 37.43
C HIS A 399 -134.38 8.13 37.75
N VAL A 400 -135.40 8.46 38.55
CA VAL A 400 -135.78 9.84 38.89
C VAL A 400 -135.47 10.11 40.35
N HIS A 401 -134.55 11.03 40.63
CA HIS A 401 -134.21 11.46 41.99
C HIS A 401 -135.12 12.60 42.48
N TYR A 402 -135.52 13.51 41.60
CA TYR A 402 -136.39 14.64 41.91
C TYR A 402 -137.22 15.01 40.68
N ASN A 403 -138.50 15.37 40.85
CA ASN A 403 -139.41 15.75 39.74
C ASN A 403 -140.62 16.55 40.26
N GLU A 404 -140.36 17.70 40.87
CA GLU A 404 -141.39 18.60 41.40
C GLU A 404 -142.20 19.22 40.27
N GLY A 405 -143.52 19.04 40.34
CA GLY A 405 -144.45 19.31 39.26
C GLY A 405 -144.63 18.14 38.27
N SER A 406 -143.89 17.04 38.42
CA SER A 406 -144.03 15.79 37.65
C SER A 406 -143.95 15.97 36.12
N ASN A 407 -143.05 16.85 35.68
CA ASN A 407 -142.94 17.30 34.28
C ASN A 407 -141.87 16.55 33.47
N TYR A 408 -141.02 15.75 34.12
CA TYR A 408 -140.14 14.79 33.45
C TYR A 408 -140.79 13.40 33.35
N SER A 409 -140.67 12.74 32.20
CA SER A 409 -141.19 11.39 31.95
C SER A 409 -140.04 10.38 31.75
N PRO A 410 -139.79 9.46 32.69
CA PRO A 410 -138.71 8.47 32.58
C PRO A 410 -138.91 7.44 31.46
N SER A 411 -140.17 7.17 31.07
CA SER A 411 -140.46 6.25 29.96
C SER A 411 -140.14 6.84 28.57
N THR A 412 -140.01 8.16 28.47
CA THR A 412 -139.72 8.87 27.20
C THR A 412 -138.38 9.61 27.20
N GLY A 413 -137.81 9.95 28.35
CA GLY A 413 -136.57 10.74 28.46
C GLY A 413 -136.78 12.25 28.37
N ILE A 414 -138.03 12.73 28.43
CA ILE A 414 -138.39 14.09 28.03
C ILE A 414 -138.98 14.88 29.21
N PHE A 415 -138.47 16.09 29.40
CA PHE A 415 -139.05 17.12 30.26
C PHE A 415 -139.98 18.03 29.45
N THR A 416 -141.23 18.19 29.88
CA THR A 416 -142.20 19.11 29.26
C THR A 416 -142.32 20.36 30.11
N VAL A 417 -142.00 21.52 29.56
CA VAL A 417 -141.98 22.77 30.30
C VAL A 417 -143.40 23.14 30.77
N PRO A 418 -143.68 23.23 32.08
CA PRO A 418 -145.04 23.51 32.56
C PRO A 418 -145.42 25.00 32.52
N VAL A 419 -144.44 25.89 32.65
CA VAL A 419 -144.63 27.34 32.66
C VAL A 419 -143.55 28.01 31.81
N THR A 420 -143.91 29.06 31.09
CA THR A 420 -142.94 29.85 30.31
C THR A 420 -141.95 30.51 31.27
N GLY A 421 -140.66 30.41 30.96
CA GLY A 421 -139.62 30.92 31.84
C GLY A 421 -138.21 30.64 31.35
N VAL A 422 -137.24 31.05 32.15
CA VAL A 422 -135.84 30.69 31.94
C VAL A 422 -135.50 29.49 32.81
N TYR A 423 -135.07 28.42 32.15
CA TYR A 423 -134.68 27.17 32.77
C TYR A 423 -133.18 26.97 32.60
N VAL A 424 -132.55 26.36 33.60
CA VAL A 424 -131.23 25.73 33.43
C VAL A 424 -131.43 24.24 33.24
N PHE A 425 -130.77 23.68 32.24
CA PHE A 425 -130.67 22.25 32.01
C PHE A 425 -129.21 21.84 31.95
N MET A 426 -128.87 20.72 32.55
CA MET A 426 -127.52 20.16 32.54
C MET A 426 -127.58 18.66 32.36
N PHE A 427 -126.67 18.13 31.55
CA PHE A 427 -126.55 16.71 31.33
C PHE A 427 -125.09 16.26 31.32
N ASN A 428 -124.85 15.02 31.72
CA ASN A 428 -123.58 14.32 31.59
C ASN A 428 -123.88 12.93 31.04
N VAL A 429 -123.15 12.48 30.03
CA VAL A 429 -123.31 11.15 29.42
C VAL A 429 -121.93 10.51 29.34
N GLU A 430 -121.78 9.33 29.94
CA GLU A 430 -120.57 8.53 29.85
C GLU A 430 -120.74 7.47 28.75
N VAL A 431 -119.83 7.49 27.78
CA VAL A 431 -119.81 6.54 26.66
C VAL A 431 -118.63 5.59 26.79
N ASN A 432 -118.85 4.32 26.47
CA ASN A 432 -117.77 3.36 26.24
C ASN A 432 -117.37 3.37 24.76
N ASN A 433 -116.10 3.61 24.51
CA ASN A 433 -115.49 3.45 23.21
C ASN A 433 -114.70 2.13 23.21
N ASP A 434 -115.40 1.01 23.05
CA ASP A 434 -114.86 -0.37 23.11
C ASP A 434 -113.91 -0.72 21.94
N PHE A 435 -113.38 0.27 21.21
CA PHE A 435 -112.60 0.07 20.00
C PHE A 435 -111.19 0.65 20.12
N ILE A 436 -110.23 -0.06 19.50
CA ILE A 436 -108.77 0.16 19.54
C ILE A 436 -108.33 1.48 18.84
N ASP A 437 -109.26 2.35 18.49
CA ASP A 437 -109.03 3.54 17.67
C ASP A 437 -109.54 4.80 18.40
N ASP A 438 -108.63 5.72 18.72
CA ASP A 438 -108.89 6.97 19.44
C ASP A 438 -109.61 8.04 18.59
N THR A 439 -109.95 7.69 17.35
CA THR A 439 -110.58 8.61 16.39
C THR A 439 -112.12 8.66 16.47
N ARG A 440 -112.79 7.75 17.19
CA ARG A 440 -114.27 7.78 17.32
C ARG A 440 -114.74 8.85 18.31
N GLN A 441 -115.78 9.58 17.92
CA GLN A 441 -116.30 10.76 18.60
C GLN A 441 -117.79 10.62 18.88
N ALA A 442 -118.17 10.45 20.15
CA ALA A 442 -119.58 10.41 20.53
C ALA A 442 -120.09 11.81 20.82
N TYR A 443 -121.07 12.25 20.06
CA TYR A 443 -121.74 13.53 20.27
C TYR A 443 -123.07 13.31 20.97
N VAL A 444 -123.32 14.10 22.01
CA VAL A 444 -124.59 14.11 22.76
C VAL A 444 -125.04 15.55 22.95
N ALA A 445 -126.34 15.78 22.84
CA ALA A 445 -126.85 17.15 22.82
C ALA A 445 -128.12 17.31 23.64
N LEU A 446 -128.24 18.50 24.24
CA LEU A 446 -129.48 19.00 24.78
C LEU A 446 -130.34 19.56 23.64
N MET A 447 -131.56 19.03 23.54
CA MET A 447 -132.54 19.34 22.53
C MET A 447 -133.72 20.08 23.14
N VAL A 448 -134.21 21.11 22.45
CA VAL A 448 -135.50 21.75 22.73
C VAL A 448 -136.33 21.71 21.45
N ASN A 449 -137.45 20.98 21.46
CA ASN A 449 -138.33 20.77 20.30
C ASN A 449 -137.57 20.34 19.02
N GLY A 450 -136.54 19.50 19.15
CA GLY A 450 -135.72 19.03 18.02
C GLY A 450 -134.58 19.95 17.60
N GLY A 451 -134.42 21.13 18.20
CA GLY A 451 -133.27 22.03 17.95
C GLY A 451 -132.17 21.89 19.00
N TYR A 452 -130.91 21.81 18.55
CA TYR A 452 -129.73 21.77 19.42
C TYR A 452 -129.58 23.05 20.26
N LYS A 453 -129.38 22.92 21.57
CA LYS A 453 -129.11 24.04 22.50
C LYS A 453 -127.75 23.98 23.18
N ALA A 454 -127.24 22.78 23.42
CA ALA A 454 -125.87 22.55 23.86
C ALA A 454 -125.40 21.19 23.37
N LEU A 455 -124.17 21.10 22.89
CA LEU A 455 -123.54 19.88 22.40
C LEU A 455 -122.37 19.54 23.31
N ALA A 456 -122.19 18.27 23.63
CA ALA A 456 -121.00 17.73 24.27
C ALA A 456 -120.39 16.64 23.40
N LEU A 457 -119.07 16.60 23.39
CA LEU A 457 -118.27 15.57 22.75
C LEU A 457 -117.63 14.72 23.84
N ALA A 458 -117.74 13.40 23.71
CA ALA A 458 -116.92 12.45 24.43
C ALA A 458 -115.99 11.74 23.42
N GLN A 459 -114.68 11.94 23.55
CA GLN A 459 -113.65 11.38 22.65
C GLN A 459 -112.43 10.90 23.43
N GLY A 460 -112.02 9.65 23.18
CA GLY A 460 -110.77 9.06 23.68
C GLY A 460 -110.92 7.57 23.99
N LEU A 461 -109.90 6.99 24.64
CA LEU A 461 -109.80 5.55 24.92
C LEU A 461 -110.59 5.15 26.18
N TRP A 462 -111.28 3.99 26.11
CA TRP A 462 -112.10 3.40 27.17
C TRP A 462 -113.40 4.15 27.48
N SER A 463 -113.57 4.71 28.68
CA SER A 463 -114.81 5.33 29.14
C SER A 463 -114.62 6.81 29.42
N LEU A 464 -115.40 7.67 28.75
CA LEU A 464 -115.27 9.12 28.86
C LEU A 464 -116.64 9.80 28.91
N THR A 465 -116.71 10.89 29.66
CA THR A 465 -117.94 11.63 29.90
C THR A 465 -117.98 12.90 29.05
N GLY A 466 -119.05 13.03 28.26
CA GLY A 466 -119.42 14.28 27.60
C GLY A 466 -120.58 14.91 28.35
N GLY A 467 -120.39 16.13 28.86
CA GLY A 467 -121.44 16.85 29.57
C GLY A 467 -121.45 18.32 29.21
N ASN A 468 -122.64 18.93 29.20
CA ASN A 468 -122.82 20.35 28.96
C ASN A 468 -124.09 20.84 29.68
N ALA A 469 -124.24 22.15 29.78
CA ALA A 469 -125.41 22.79 30.34
C ALA A 469 -125.84 23.99 29.48
N ALA A 470 -127.13 24.31 29.51
CA ALA A 470 -127.67 25.50 28.87
C ALA A 470 -128.70 26.17 29.77
N VAL A 471 -128.60 27.49 29.88
CA VAL A 471 -129.69 28.34 30.38
C VAL A 471 -130.49 28.80 29.17
N VAL A 472 -131.73 28.35 29.07
CA VAL A 472 -132.58 28.62 27.90
C VAL A 472 -133.93 29.19 28.34
N LYS A 473 -134.38 30.21 27.60
CA LYS A 473 -135.78 30.64 27.67
C LYS A 473 -136.62 29.64 26.87
N VAL A 474 -137.59 29.03 27.52
CA VAL A 474 -138.51 28.02 26.94
C VAL A 474 -139.94 28.35 27.32
N SER A 475 -140.87 28.00 26.44
CA SER A 475 -142.30 28.27 26.61
C SER A 475 -143.01 27.06 27.21
N ALA A 476 -144.12 27.29 27.91
CA ALA A 476 -144.98 26.20 28.37
C ALA A 476 -145.35 25.28 27.20
N GLY A 477 -145.14 23.97 27.36
CA GLY A 477 -145.32 22.94 26.34
C GLY A 477 -144.06 22.54 25.57
N ASP A 478 -142.96 23.31 25.66
CA ASP A 478 -141.70 22.93 25.02
C ASP A 478 -141.14 21.62 25.59
N ARG A 479 -140.63 20.75 24.73
CA ARG A 479 -140.07 19.44 25.06
C ARG A 479 -138.56 19.51 25.08
N VAL A 480 -137.97 19.22 26.23
CA VAL A 480 -136.52 19.27 26.46
C VAL A 480 -136.00 17.88 26.80
N TYR A 481 -134.94 17.45 26.11
CA TYR A 481 -134.36 16.10 26.27
C TYR A 481 -132.90 16.05 25.83
N VAL A 482 -132.22 14.94 26.14
CA VAL A 482 -130.86 14.67 25.67
C VAL A 482 -130.90 13.56 24.64
N SER A 483 -130.20 13.72 23.52
CA SER A 483 -130.07 12.69 22.50
C SER A 483 -128.63 12.52 22.04
N THR A 484 -128.30 11.35 21.50
CA THR A 484 -127.10 11.19 20.67
C THR A 484 -127.21 12.06 19.43
N ALA A 485 -126.09 12.57 18.93
CA ALA A 485 -126.01 13.54 17.83
C ALA A 485 -124.85 13.19 16.87
N ASN A 486 -124.50 11.91 16.78
CA ASN A 486 -123.33 11.44 16.06
C ASN A 486 -123.38 11.79 14.57
N ILE A 487 -122.20 11.99 13.96
CA ILE A 487 -122.10 12.42 12.57
C ILE A 487 -122.31 11.23 11.62
N ASP A 488 -121.80 10.04 11.95
CA ASP A 488 -121.97 8.81 11.19
C ASP A 488 -123.19 8.00 11.67
N GLU A 489 -124.07 7.64 10.73
CA GLU A 489 -125.28 6.83 10.97
C GLU A 489 -124.99 5.35 11.28
N ARG A 490 -123.79 4.86 10.94
CA ARG A 490 -123.38 3.47 11.16
C ARG A 490 -122.84 3.24 12.57
N GLU A 491 -122.47 4.29 13.27
CA GLU A 491 -121.87 4.20 14.59
C GLU A 491 -122.93 4.10 15.69
N ARG A 492 -122.71 3.16 16.61
CA ARG A 492 -123.51 3.00 17.81
C ARG A 492 -122.61 3.07 19.02
N TYR A 493 -123.06 3.81 20.03
CA TYR A 493 -122.27 4.08 21.23
C TYR A 493 -122.92 3.41 22.43
N TYR A 494 -122.10 2.71 23.20
CA TYR A 494 -122.54 2.12 24.45
C TYR A 494 -122.53 3.18 25.53
N ILE A 495 -123.69 3.49 26.12
CA ILE A 495 -123.80 4.49 27.18
C ILE A 495 -123.84 3.79 28.53
N PHE A 496 -122.94 4.18 29.45
CA PHE A 496 -122.85 3.57 30.77
C PHE A 496 -124.00 4.06 31.70
N PRO A 497 -124.70 3.13 32.38
CA PRO A 497 -125.61 3.48 33.45
C PRO A 497 -124.84 3.95 34.70
N TYR A 498 -125.54 4.60 35.65
CA TYR A 498 -125.04 5.10 36.95
C TYR A 498 -124.05 6.27 36.92
N ARG A 499 -123.74 6.79 35.73
CA ARG A 499 -122.84 7.96 35.54
C ARG A 499 -123.32 8.93 34.46
N THR A 500 -124.51 8.65 33.94
CA THR A 500 -125.18 9.39 32.88
C THR A 500 -126.44 10.02 33.48
N SER A 501 -126.47 11.35 33.59
CA SER A 501 -127.51 12.11 34.28
C SER A 501 -128.04 13.29 33.47
N PHE A 502 -129.29 13.67 33.75
CA PHE A 502 -129.96 14.83 33.16
C PHE A 502 -130.85 15.52 34.21
N SER A 503 -130.66 16.83 34.36
CA SER A 503 -131.36 17.63 35.39
C SER A 503 -131.72 19.01 34.87
N GLY A 504 -132.74 19.63 35.45
CA GLY A 504 -133.08 21.01 35.17
C GLY A 504 -134.07 21.65 36.14
N ALA A 505 -134.04 22.97 36.25
CA ALA A 505 -134.87 23.73 37.16
C ALA A 505 -135.28 25.09 36.57
N LEU A 506 -136.45 25.58 36.99
CA LEU A 506 -136.94 26.92 36.66
C LEU A 506 -136.15 27.95 37.48
N LEU A 507 -135.44 28.87 36.81
CA LEU A 507 -134.73 29.96 37.48
C LEU A 507 -135.64 31.16 37.73
N HIS A 508 -136.46 31.52 36.74
CA HIS A 508 -137.51 32.52 36.89
C HIS A 508 -138.61 32.33 35.83
N MET A 509 -139.87 32.56 36.22
CA MET A 509 -141.00 32.61 35.29
C MET A 509 -140.90 33.89 34.43
N ILE A 510 -141.43 33.83 33.20
CA ILE A 510 -141.56 34.99 32.30
C ILE A 510 -143.02 35.19 31.96
#